data_AF-A0A067CJP1-F1
#
_entry.id   AF-A0A067CJP1-F1
#
_cell.length_a   1.000
_cell.length_b   1.000
_cell.length_c   1.000
_cell.angle_alpha   90.00
_cell.angle_beta   90.00
_cell.angle_gamma   90.00
#
_symmetry.space_group_name_H-M   'P 1'
#
loop_
_entity.id
_entity.type
_entity.pdbx_description
1 polymer ?
#
loop_
_entity_poly.entity_id
_entity_poly.type
_entity_poly.pdbx_seq_one_letter_code
_entity_poly.pdbx_strand_id
1 'polypeptide(L)'
;MVSLWLPLSALLAATALAATYPSYTIPAFDLAAPDGLLRALAAHGIANIKNIPRFAETRAAYMKAAAVCVATHDAFPGLQQRTFADATRRLTLSSRSSHGLSDAIATQCPDLDLAHDAYTSLLDTVTTSLATLLHVPNATSLADVVANGAHLDHFHGYTRLEATDTSRDDLTLQMHTDNGLFLLTSAPLFFNDHGDAVAPPVPAAGLIIEVNATRVHPTLKEDELTIMVGDGVTQWGGFGHTFPSVLHGMVMPTAPGVLRAFSGRMLLLPASHVMTNTGLSFEQYNDRVARHLVDHDAMPIGCPVGRKLVAMDAACTYGVWKATPGSPSRVTDANCTQWCNNDHYASDCAKNKCMRSATTQGVNCWMVCSKVLSTCATSSQICAGQTLRCK
;
A
#
# COMPACT_ATOMS: atom_id res chain seq x y z
N MET A 1 -29.79 -24.95 63.29
CA MET A 1 -29.59 -25.37 61.89
C MET A 1 -29.74 -24.11 61.03
N VAL A 2 -28.63 -23.48 60.65
CA VAL A 2 -28.61 -22.21 59.91
C VAL A 2 -28.34 -22.51 58.44
N SER A 3 -29.21 -21.99 57.58
CA SER A 3 -29.12 -22.02 56.13
C SER A 3 -27.84 -21.35 55.62
N LEU A 4 -27.18 -21.97 54.63
CA LEU A 4 -26.42 -21.24 53.63
C LEU A 4 -26.85 -21.72 52.24
N TRP A 5 -27.62 -20.88 51.58
CA TRP A 5 -27.81 -20.92 50.13
C TRP A 5 -26.53 -20.39 49.48
N LEU A 6 -25.82 -21.23 48.73
CA LEU A 6 -24.79 -20.78 47.80
C LEU A 6 -25.49 -20.33 46.51
N PRO A 7 -25.36 -19.07 46.07
CA PRO A 7 -25.71 -18.72 44.71
C PRO A 7 -24.64 -19.31 43.80
N LEU A 8 -25.07 -20.19 42.89
CA LEU A 8 -24.27 -20.68 41.78
C LEU A 8 -24.08 -19.49 40.82
N SER A 9 -23.05 -18.68 41.05
CA SER A 9 -22.63 -17.65 40.10
C SER A 9 -22.13 -18.35 38.83
N ALA A 10 -23.01 -18.50 37.85
CA ALA A 10 -22.63 -18.88 36.51
C ALA A 10 -21.72 -17.76 35.96
N LEU A 11 -20.42 -18.04 35.87
CA LEU A 11 -19.53 -17.27 35.01
C LEU A 11 -20.02 -17.46 33.57
N LEU A 12 -20.83 -16.52 33.10
CA LEU A 12 -20.96 -16.26 31.67
C LEU A 12 -19.58 -15.78 31.19
N ALA A 13 -18.76 -16.72 30.73
CA ALA A 13 -17.62 -16.39 29.88
C ALA A 13 -18.19 -15.71 28.64
N ALA A 14 -18.10 -14.38 28.59
CA ALA A 14 -18.35 -13.62 27.39
C ALA A 14 -17.27 -14.03 26.39
N THR A 15 -17.56 -15.02 25.55
CA THR A 15 -16.77 -15.29 24.35
C THR A 15 -16.85 -14.05 23.48
N ALA A 16 -15.80 -13.23 23.52
CA ALA A 16 -15.63 -12.13 22.58
C ALA A 16 -15.56 -12.75 21.17
N LEU A 17 -16.68 -12.69 20.44
CA LEU A 17 -16.74 -13.03 19.03
C LEU A 17 -15.85 -12.02 18.28
N ALA A 18 -14.61 -12.39 18.02
CA ALA A 18 -13.76 -11.72 17.05
C ALA A 18 -14.49 -11.77 15.69
N ALA A 19 -14.56 -10.66 14.97
CA ALA A 19 -15.08 -10.66 13.60
C ALA A 19 -14.25 -11.64 12.78
N THR A 20 -14.82 -12.80 12.49
CA THR A 20 -14.14 -13.86 11.76
C THR A 20 -14.40 -13.59 10.29
N TYR A 21 -13.46 -12.91 9.63
CA TYR A 21 -13.47 -12.84 8.17
C TYR A 21 -13.45 -14.28 7.64
N PRO A 22 -14.36 -14.66 6.72
CA PRO A 22 -14.35 -15.99 6.16
C PRO A 22 -13.03 -16.24 5.44
N SER A 23 -12.51 -17.46 5.54
CA SER A 23 -11.29 -17.84 4.84
C SER A 23 -11.53 -17.91 3.33
N TYR A 24 -10.54 -17.50 2.56
CA TYR A 24 -10.54 -17.59 1.10
C TYR A 24 -9.26 -18.28 0.63
N THR A 25 -9.39 -19.34 -0.14
CA THR A 25 -8.23 -20.01 -0.75
C THR A 25 -7.93 -19.36 -2.09
N ILE A 26 -6.76 -18.74 -2.20
CA ILE A 26 -6.29 -18.17 -3.45
C ILE A 26 -5.93 -19.31 -4.42
N PRO A 27 -6.42 -19.32 -5.67
CA PRO A 27 -6.01 -20.29 -6.67
C PRO A 27 -4.51 -20.24 -6.96
N ALA A 28 -3.83 -21.39 -6.95
CA ALA A 28 -2.39 -21.51 -7.12
C ALA A 28 -1.99 -22.20 -8.44
N PHE A 29 -1.12 -21.55 -9.22
CA PHE A 29 -0.74 -21.93 -10.58
C PHE A 29 0.76 -22.21 -10.69
N ASP A 30 1.12 -23.16 -11.55
CA ASP A 30 2.50 -23.39 -11.96
C ASP A 30 2.77 -22.60 -13.24
N LEU A 31 3.83 -21.77 -13.28
CA LEU A 31 4.14 -20.99 -14.48
C LEU A 31 4.57 -21.85 -15.67
N ALA A 32 5.04 -23.08 -15.43
CA ALA A 32 5.34 -24.04 -16.49
C ALA A 32 4.06 -24.64 -17.12
N ALA A 33 2.92 -24.58 -16.42
CA ALA A 33 1.62 -25.05 -16.87
C ALA A 33 0.51 -24.10 -16.36
N PRO A 34 0.42 -22.87 -16.88
CA PRO A 34 -0.32 -21.75 -16.27
C PRO A 34 -1.83 -21.79 -16.54
N ASP A 35 -2.41 -22.97 -16.73
CA ASP A 35 -3.80 -23.14 -17.12
C ASP A 35 -4.76 -22.44 -16.15
N GLY A 36 -5.47 -21.43 -16.65
CA GLY A 36 -6.43 -20.67 -15.87
C GLY A 36 -5.88 -19.47 -15.09
N LEU A 37 -4.57 -19.22 -15.07
CA LEU A 37 -3.96 -18.07 -14.38
C LEU A 37 -4.58 -16.74 -14.85
N LEU A 38 -4.64 -16.52 -16.17
CA LEU A 38 -5.24 -15.33 -16.77
C LEU A 38 -6.70 -15.13 -16.36
N ARG A 39 -7.48 -16.22 -16.28
CA ARG A 39 -8.89 -16.16 -15.85
C ARG A 39 -9.00 -15.80 -14.37
N ALA A 40 -8.13 -16.34 -13.52
CA ALA A 40 -8.12 -16.00 -12.09
C ALA A 40 -7.74 -14.53 -11.86
N LEU A 41 -6.72 -14.04 -12.56
CA LEU A 41 -6.33 -12.62 -12.50
C LEU A 41 -7.44 -11.71 -13.05
N ALA A 42 -8.11 -12.08 -14.13
CA ALA A 42 -9.25 -11.32 -14.65
C ALA A 42 -10.47 -11.31 -13.72
N ALA A 43 -10.72 -12.41 -13.00
CA ALA A 43 -11.86 -12.51 -12.10
C ALA A 43 -11.64 -11.75 -10.78
N HIS A 44 -10.44 -11.84 -10.20
CA HIS A 44 -10.21 -11.42 -8.82
C HIS A 44 -8.96 -10.58 -8.61
N GLY A 45 -8.12 -10.40 -9.62
CA GLY A 45 -6.88 -9.63 -9.51
C GLY A 45 -5.79 -10.29 -8.65
N ILE A 46 -6.04 -11.49 -8.11
CA ILE A 46 -5.15 -12.18 -7.17
C ILE A 46 -4.95 -13.63 -7.59
N ALA A 47 -3.72 -14.11 -7.50
CA ALA A 47 -3.35 -15.51 -7.75
C ALA A 47 -2.11 -15.89 -6.96
N ASN A 48 -1.94 -17.18 -6.68
CA ASN A 48 -0.71 -17.73 -6.12
C ASN A 48 0.09 -18.42 -7.22
N ILE A 49 1.42 -18.31 -7.12
CA ILE A 49 2.38 -19.05 -7.94
C ILE A 49 3.05 -20.08 -7.04
N LYS A 50 3.00 -21.35 -7.47
CA LYS A 50 3.57 -22.48 -6.74
C LYS A 50 4.73 -23.11 -7.52
N ASN A 51 5.36 -24.12 -6.93
CA ASN A 51 6.48 -24.86 -7.52
C ASN A 51 7.69 -23.97 -7.85
N ILE A 52 7.86 -22.86 -7.12
CA ILE A 52 9.03 -21.98 -7.27
C ILE A 52 10.19 -22.62 -6.50
N PRO A 53 11.30 -23.00 -7.17
CA PRO A 53 12.41 -23.67 -6.50
C PRO A 53 12.96 -22.85 -5.33
N ARG A 54 13.12 -23.50 -4.17
CA ARG A 54 13.68 -22.93 -2.93
C ARG A 54 12.97 -21.70 -2.38
N PHE A 55 11.77 -21.37 -2.85
CA PHE A 55 11.07 -20.14 -2.45
C PHE A 55 10.88 -20.00 -0.94
N ALA A 56 10.36 -21.03 -0.27
CA ALA A 56 10.12 -20.99 1.18
C ALA A 56 11.41 -20.73 1.98
N GLU A 57 12.52 -21.37 1.59
CA GLU A 57 13.84 -21.22 2.21
C GLU A 57 14.38 -19.81 2.00
N THR A 58 14.43 -19.33 0.75
CA THR A 58 14.95 -18.01 0.40
C THR A 58 14.12 -16.88 1.04
N ARG A 59 12.79 -17.00 1.00
CA ARG A 59 11.87 -16.06 1.67
C ARG A 59 12.13 -16.00 3.18
N ALA A 60 12.28 -17.15 3.83
CA ALA A 60 12.51 -17.21 5.26
C ALA A 60 13.86 -16.60 5.65
N ALA A 61 14.91 -16.84 4.88
CA ALA A 61 16.22 -16.22 5.08
C ALA A 61 16.15 -14.69 4.97
N TYR A 62 15.52 -14.16 3.93
CA TYR A 62 15.33 -12.72 3.73
C TYR A 62 14.55 -12.07 4.88
N MET A 63 13.37 -12.61 5.20
CA MET A 63 12.54 -12.05 6.28
C MET A 63 13.22 -12.15 7.65
N LYS A 64 13.98 -13.22 7.92
CA LYS A 64 14.73 -13.36 9.16
C LYS A 64 15.84 -12.33 9.25
N ALA A 65 16.65 -12.18 8.21
CA ALA A 65 17.74 -11.20 8.20
C ALA A 65 17.20 -9.77 8.38
N ALA A 66 16.05 -9.46 7.75
CA ALA A 66 15.38 -8.17 7.93
C ALA A 66 14.81 -7.99 9.34
N ALA A 67 14.20 -9.03 9.92
CA ALA A 67 13.69 -9.00 11.28
C ALA A 67 14.81 -8.78 12.31
N VAL A 68 15.95 -9.47 12.16
CA VAL A 68 17.15 -9.26 12.98
C VAL A 68 17.65 -7.82 12.83
N CYS A 69 17.78 -7.33 11.59
CA CYS A 69 18.24 -5.97 11.30
C CYS A 69 17.40 -4.89 12.03
N VAL A 70 16.07 -4.98 11.98
CA VAL A 70 15.19 -4.01 12.64
C VAL A 70 15.03 -4.23 14.15
N ALA A 71 15.39 -5.42 14.65
CA ALA A 71 15.40 -5.72 16.08
C ALA A 71 16.66 -5.19 16.77
N THR A 72 17.80 -5.19 16.08
CA THR A 72 19.10 -4.75 16.63
C THR A 72 19.38 -3.26 16.46
N HIS A 73 18.57 -2.54 15.67
CA HIS A 73 18.77 -1.12 15.40
C HIS A 73 17.49 -0.32 15.63
N ASP A 74 17.57 0.67 16.52
CA ASP A 74 16.44 1.56 16.81
C ASP A 74 16.16 2.58 15.70
N ALA A 75 17.21 3.12 15.05
CA ALA A 75 17.09 4.07 13.95
C ALA A 75 18.39 4.18 13.15
N PHE A 76 18.29 4.24 11.81
CA PHE A 76 19.38 4.58 10.91
C PHE A 76 18.85 5.05 9.55
N PRO A 77 19.64 5.76 8.72
CA PRO A 77 19.21 6.15 7.38
C PRO A 77 18.80 4.92 6.55
N GLY A 78 17.53 4.85 6.14
CA GLY A 78 16.97 3.70 5.42
C GLY A 78 15.99 2.85 6.22
N LEU A 79 16.00 2.95 7.56
CA LEU A 79 14.94 2.41 8.42
C LEU A 79 13.86 3.48 8.65
N GLN A 80 12.69 3.26 8.06
CA GLN A 80 11.53 4.12 8.24
C GLN A 80 10.61 3.55 9.32
N GLN A 81 9.96 4.43 10.07
CA GLN A 81 9.00 4.05 11.11
C GLN A 81 7.68 4.79 10.93
N ARG A 82 6.58 4.11 11.25
CA ARG A 82 5.25 4.71 11.30
C ARG A 82 4.43 4.10 12.43
N THR A 83 3.69 4.94 13.15
CA THR A 83 2.70 4.49 14.14
C THR A 83 1.29 4.68 13.57
N PHE A 84 0.48 3.63 13.63
CA PHE A 84 -0.92 3.65 13.21
C PHE A 84 -1.84 4.07 14.35
N ALA A 85 -3.11 4.32 14.03
CA ALA A 85 -4.12 4.78 15.00
C ALA A 85 -4.36 3.77 16.14
N ASP A 86 -4.14 2.48 15.88
CA ASP A 86 -4.25 1.38 16.85
C ASP A 86 -2.95 1.13 17.64
N ALA A 87 -2.03 2.09 17.64
CA ALA A 87 -0.70 2.03 18.24
C ALA A 87 0.24 0.93 17.67
N THR A 88 -0.14 0.27 16.56
CA THR A 88 0.79 -0.59 15.84
C THR A 88 1.93 0.27 15.29
N ARG A 89 3.17 -0.18 15.50
CA ARG A 89 4.36 0.39 14.85
C ARG A 89 4.73 -0.46 13.65
N ARG A 90 4.98 0.18 12.50
CA ARG A 90 5.56 -0.43 11.31
C ARG A 90 6.97 0.10 11.11
N LEU A 91 7.91 -0.83 11.04
CA LEU A 91 9.28 -0.64 10.62
C LEU A 91 9.37 -1.01 9.13
N THR A 92 10.02 -0.18 8.32
CA THR A 92 10.13 -0.39 6.87
C THR A 92 11.58 -0.27 6.43
N LEU A 93 12.04 -1.28 5.70
CA LEU A 93 13.27 -1.25 4.92
C LEU A 93 12.88 -1.33 3.45
N SER A 94 13.40 -0.40 2.65
CA SER A 94 13.09 -0.29 1.23
C SER A 94 14.35 -0.35 0.39
N SER A 95 14.27 -1.05 -0.73
CA SER A 95 15.30 -1.09 -1.77
C SER A 95 14.68 -0.82 -3.13
N ARG A 96 15.50 -0.37 -4.08
CA ARG A 96 15.17 -0.44 -5.49
C ARG A 96 15.71 -1.77 -6.00
N SER A 97 14.85 -2.65 -6.50
CA SER A 97 15.25 -4.04 -6.84
C SER A 97 16.47 -4.11 -7.76
N SER A 98 16.55 -3.20 -8.74
CA SER A 98 17.66 -3.11 -9.71
C SER A 98 18.96 -2.48 -9.18
N HIS A 99 18.93 -1.87 -7.98
CA HIS A 99 20.08 -1.21 -7.37
C HIS A 99 20.46 -1.79 -6.00
N GLY A 100 19.78 -2.84 -5.55
CA GLY A 100 20.00 -3.43 -4.23
C GLY A 100 19.51 -2.54 -3.08
N LEU A 101 19.93 -2.91 -1.86
CA LEU A 101 19.74 -2.08 -0.68
C LEU A 101 20.60 -0.81 -0.76
N SER A 102 20.20 0.25 -0.07
CA SER A 102 21.04 1.44 0.03
C SER A 102 22.30 1.13 0.84
N ASP A 103 23.41 1.83 0.54
CA ASP A 103 24.69 1.68 1.28
C ASP A 103 24.50 1.77 2.80
N ALA A 104 23.57 2.62 3.25
CA ALA A 104 23.26 2.78 4.66
C ALA A 104 22.61 1.52 5.27
N ILE A 105 21.71 0.86 4.55
CA ILE A 105 21.12 -0.42 4.99
C ILE A 105 22.16 -1.54 4.91
N ALA A 106 22.88 -1.66 3.79
CA ALA A 106 23.87 -2.71 3.58
C ALA A 106 25.01 -2.66 4.61
N THR A 107 25.45 -1.45 5.00
CA THR A 107 26.47 -1.28 6.04
C THR A 107 25.99 -1.73 7.42
N GLN A 108 24.76 -1.40 7.79
CA GLN A 108 24.23 -1.75 9.11
C GLN A 108 23.75 -3.20 9.19
N CYS A 109 23.32 -3.76 8.06
CA CYS A 109 22.67 -5.06 7.98
C CYS A 109 23.25 -5.89 6.81
N PRO A 110 24.53 -6.30 6.88
CA PRO A 110 25.20 -7.01 5.79
C PRO A 110 24.56 -8.38 5.47
N ASP A 111 24.05 -9.09 6.49
CA ASP A 111 23.34 -10.36 6.28
C ASP A 111 22.02 -10.18 5.52
N LEU A 112 21.38 -9.01 5.69
CA LEU A 112 20.17 -8.66 4.95
C LEU A 112 20.49 -8.40 3.48
N ASP A 113 21.63 -7.79 3.15
CA ASP A 113 22.04 -7.53 1.78
C ASP A 113 22.19 -8.84 0.98
N LEU A 114 22.93 -9.80 1.53
CA LEU A 114 23.08 -11.13 0.93
C LEU A 114 21.75 -11.86 0.77
N ALA A 115 20.88 -11.79 1.76
CA ALA A 115 19.58 -12.45 1.72
C ALA A 115 18.60 -11.77 0.75
N HIS A 116 18.68 -10.43 0.64
CA HIS A 116 17.89 -9.63 -0.29
C HIS A 116 18.26 -9.98 -1.74
N ASP A 117 19.53 -10.08 -2.07
CA ASP A 117 19.98 -10.41 -3.44
C ASP A 117 19.47 -11.78 -3.90
N ALA A 118 19.54 -12.78 -3.03
CA ALA A 118 19.01 -14.11 -3.30
C ALA A 118 17.49 -14.10 -3.52
N TYR A 119 16.76 -13.34 -2.70
CA TYR A 119 15.30 -13.22 -2.82
C TYR A 119 14.89 -12.45 -4.08
N THR A 120 15.57 -11.34 -4.37
CA THR A 120 15.36 -10.51 -5.56
C THR A 120 15.60 -11.30 -6.84
N SER A 121 16.69 -12.07 -6.92
CA SER A 121 17.00 -12.91 -8.09
C SER A 121 15.91 -13.97 -8.34
N LEU A 122 15.35 -14.53 -7.27
CA LEU A 122 14.22 -15.46 -7.37
C LEU A 122 12.97 -14.75 -7.90
N LEU A 123 12.64 -13.58 -7.35
CA LEU A 123 11.50 -12.80 -7.81
C LEU A 123 11.64 -12.35 -9.27
N ASP A 124 12.84 -11.97 -9.72
CA ASP A 124 13.13 -11.60 -11.12
C ASP A 124 12.86 -12.74 -12.11
N THR A 125 13.19 -13.97 -11.70
CA THR A 125 12.91 -15.18 -12.49
C THR A 125 11.40 -15.39 -12.65
N VAL A 126 10.66 -15.23 -11.55
CA VAL A 126 9.20 -15.39 -11.54
C VAL A 126 8.52 -14.28 -12.33
N THR A 127 8.91 -13.02 -12.16
CA THR A 127 8.32 -11.87 -12.88
C THR A 127 8.62 -11.92 -14.37
N THR A 128 9.81 -12.38 -14.78
CA THR A 128 10.15 -12.55 -16.19
C THR A 128 9.28 -13.63 -16.85
N SER A 129 9.07 -14.74 -16.15
CA SER A 129 8.17 -15.82 -16.61
C SER A 129 6.73 -15.30 -16.71
N LEU A 130 6.25 -14.58 -15.69
CA LEU A 130 4.93 -13.95 -15.71
C LEU A 130 4.77 -12.94 -16.85
N ALA A 131 5.77 -12.08 -17.09
CA ALA A 131 5.76 -11.10 -18.17
C ALA A 131 5.65 -11.75 -19.55
N THR A 132 6.31 -12.90 -19.73
CA THR A 132 6.22 -13.70 -20.95
C THR A 132 4.80 -14.24 -21.15
N LEU A 133 4.19 -14.78 -20.09
CA LEU A 133 2.83 -15.34 -20.14
C LEU A 133 1.75 -14.28 -20.36
N LEU A 134 1.93 -13.09 -19.81
CA LEU A 134 1.00 -11.97 -19.92
C LEU A 134 1.26 -11.12 -21.18
N HIS A 135 2.19 -11.52 -22.05
CA HIS A 135 2.48 -10.75 -23.26
C HIS A 135 1.26 -10.66 -24.18
N VAL A 136 0.95 -9.44 -24.61
CA VAL A 136 -0.05 -9.16 -25.65
C VAL A 136 0.63 -8.39 -26.77
N PRO A 137 0.53 -8.82 -28.04
CA PRO A 137 1.10 -8.10 -29.17
C PRO A 137 0.58 -6.65 -29.25
N ASN A 138 1.49 -5.69 -29.51
CA ASN A 138 1.21 -4.25 -29.61
C ASN A 138 0.77 -3.55 -28.30
N ALA A 139 0.76 -4.26 -27.17
CA ALA A 139 0.55 -3.68 -25.85
C ALA A 139 1.84 -3.09 -25.27
N THR A 140 1.74 -2.31 -24.19
CA THR A 140 2.90 -1.92 -23.37
C THR A 140 3.65 -3.19 -22.93
N SER A 141 4.97 -3.21 -23.16
CA SER A 141 5.80 -4.39 -22.88
C SER A 141 5.97 -4.61 -21.38
N LEU A 142 5.30 -5.62 -20.82
CA LEU A 142 5.52 -6.02 -19.43
C LEU A 142 6.94 -6.57 -19.21
N ALA A 143 7.56 -7.15 -20.25
CA ALA A 143 8.95 -7.60 -20.19
C ALA A 143 9.93 -6.43 -20.02
N ASP A 144 9.68 -5.31 -20.70
CA ASP A 144 10.45 -4.07 -20.51
C ASP A 144 10.24 -3.51 -19.10
N VAL A 145 9.01 -3.54 -18.59
CA VAL A 145 8.72 -3.15 -17.21
C VAL A 145 9.50 -4.02 -16.22
N VAL A 146 9.49 -5.34 -16.37
CA VAL A 146 10.23 -6.25 -15.48
C VAL A 146 11.74 -6.02 -15.53
N ALA A 147 12.29 -5.74 -16.72
CA ALA A 147 13.73 -5.56 -16.88
C ALA A 147 14.23 -4.18 -16.42
N ASN A 148 13.46 -3.13 -16.70
CA ASN A 148 13.91 -1.73 -16.59
C ASN A 148 13.07 -0.90 -15.61
N GLY A 149 12.14 -1.54 -14.91
CA GLY A 149 11.23 -0.87 -13.99
C GLY A 149 11.91 -0.36 -12.73
N ALA A 150 11.39 0.74 -12.18
CA ALA A 150 11.85 1.28 -10.91
C ALA A 150 11.25 0.51 -9.72
N HIS A 151 11.34 -0.83 -9.75
CA HIS A 151 10.73 -1.73 -8.78
C HIS A 151 11.21 -1.44 -7.36
N LEU A 152 10.29 -1.64 -6.41
CA LEU A 152 10.58 -1.46 -4.99
C LEU A 152 10.39 -2.77 -4.25
N ASP A 153 11.40 -3.18 -3.51
CA ASP A 153 11.28 -4.26 -2.54
C ASP A 153 11.15 -3.67 -1.14
N HIS A 154 10.16 -4.18 -0.41
CA HIS A 154 9.82 -3.72 0.92
C HIS A 154 9.82 -4.89 1.89
N PHE A 155 10.52 -4.68 3.00
CA PHE A 155 10.23 -5.37 4.24
C PHE A 155 9.38 -4.48 5.14
N HIS A 156 8.33 -5.05 5.72
CA HIS A 156 7.56 -4.43 6.77
C HIS A 156 7.55 -5.32 8.01
N GLY A 157 8.09 -4.81 9.12
CA GLY A 157 7.95 -5.39 10.45
C GLY A 157 6.87 -4.64 11.22
N TYR A 158 5.78 -5.31 11.55
CA TYR A 158 4.71 -4.72 12.36
C TYR A 158 4.77 -5.26 13.78
N THR A 159 4.78 -4.36 14.77
CA THR A 159 4.80 -4.72 16.19
C THR A 159 3.77 -3.91 16.96
N ARG A 160 3.30 -4.48 18.07
CA ARG A 160 2.52 -3.76 19.07
C ARG A 160 3.19 -3.93 20.44
N LEU A 161 3.33 -2.83 21.16
CA LEU A 161 3.99 -2.80 22.48
C LEU A 161 3.05 -3.24 23.60
N GLU A 162 1.75 -2.98 23.45
CA GLU A 162 0.74 -3.32 24.46
C GLU A 162 -0.43 -4.08 23.82
N ALA A 163 -1.07 -4.96 24.58
CA ALA A 163 -2.31 -5.57 24.15
C ALA A 163 -3.42 -4.50 24.17
N THR A 164 -4.03 -4.25 23.02
CA THR A 164 -5.19 -3.36 22.91
C THR A 164 -6.43 -4.16 22.55
N ASP A 165 -7.54 -3.79 23.16
CA ASP A 165 -8.86 -4.33 22.84
C ASP A 165 -9.33 -3.68 21.54
N THR A 166 -9.01 -4.29 20.40
CA THR A 166 -9.40 -3.77 19.09
C THR A 166 -10.90 -4.00 18.91
N SER A 167 -11.66 -2.91 18.68
CA SER A 167 -13.05 -3.04 18.25
C SER A 167 -13.11 -3.78 16.91
N ARG A 168 -14.23 -4.47 16.66
CA ARG A 168 -14.39 -5.55 15.67
C ARG A 168 -14.11 -5.19 14.20
N ASP A 169 -13.94 -3.91 13.86
CA ASP A 169 -13.72 -3.39 12.50
C ASP A 169 -12.46 -2.52 12.34
N ASP A 170 -11.62 -2.39 13.38
CA ASP A 170 -10.44 -1.51 13.33
C ASP A 170 -9.28 -2.18 12.59
N LEU A 171 -9.29 -2.08 11.26
CA LEU A 171 -8.14 -2.38 10.42
C LEU A 171 -6.94 -1.52 10.85
N THR A 172 -5.83 -2.16 11.21
CA THR A 172 -4.54 -1.50 11.46
C THR A 172 -4.08 -0.73 10.22
N LEU A 173 -4.13 -1.39 9.07
CA LEU A 173 -3.94 -0.76 7.77
C LEU A 173 -5.29 -0.76 7.05
N GLN A 174 -5.83 0.43 6.84
CA GLN A 174 -7.11 0.64 6.18
C GLN A 174 -7.14 0.03 4.77
N MET A 175 -8.34 -0.31 4.30
CA MET A 175 -8.51 -0.86 2.94
C MET A 175 -7.99 0.13 1.89
N HIS A 176 -7.15 -0.34 0.98
CA HIS A 176 -6.55 0.41 -0.12
C HIS A 176 -6.24 -0.51 -1.30
N THR A 177 -5.98 0.09 -2.46
CA THR A 177 -5.36 -0.55 -3.62
C THR A 177 -3.94 0.00 -3.77
N ASP A 178 -2.98 -0.83 -4.16
CA ASP A 178 -1.62 -0.36 -4.41
C ASP A 178 -1.52 0.35 -5.75
N ASN A 179 -0.66 1.37 -5.83
CA ASN A 179 -0.49 2.13 -7.07
C ASN A 179 0.36 1.40 -8.12
N GLY A 180 1.13 0.37 -7.76
CA GLY A 180 1.94 -0.40 -8.73
C GLY A 180 1.16 -1.27 -9.70
N LEU A 181 1.84 -1.93 -10.64
CA LEU A 181 1.22 -2.90 -11.55
C LEU A 181 0.86 -4.18 -10.78
N PHE A 182 1.82 -4.72 -10.05
CA PHE A 182 1.62 -5.92 -9.24
C PHE A 182 2.34 -5.75 -7.90
N LEU A 183 1.72 -6.20 -6.82
CA LEU A 183 2.38 -6.53 -5.58
C LEU A 183 2.65 -8.02 -5.57
N LEU A 184 3.92 -8.41 -5.47
CA LEU A 184 4.33 -9.78 -5.23
C LEU A 184 4.65 -9.92 -3.75
N THR A 185 3.93 -10.78 -3.06
CA THR A 185 4.05 -10.98 -1.63
C THR A 185 3.93 -12.45 -1.26
N SER A 186 4.02 -12.77 0.01
CA SER A 186 4.11 -14.14 0.51
C SER A 186 3.50 -14.25 1.90
N ALA A 187 3.37 -15.48 2.39
CA ALA A 187 2.94 -15.72 3.77
C ALA A 187 3.84 -14.93 4.76
N PRO A 188 3.26 -14.27 5.77
CA PRO A 188 4.05 -13.57 6.78
C PRO A 188 4.85 -14.55 7.62
N LEU A 189 5.93 -14.07 8.22
CA LEU A 189 6.63 -14.76 9.31
C LEU A 189 6.50 -13.96 10.60
N PHE A 190 6.68 -14.62 11.73
CA PHE A 190 6.59 -14.01 13.04
C PHE A 190 7.91 -14.18 13.76
N PHE A 191 8.37 -13.11 14.41
CA PHE A 191 9.63 -13.09 15.13
C PHE A 191 9.45 -12.47 16.52
N ASN A 192 10.28 -12.89 17.47
CA ASN A 192 10.42 -12.19 18.75
C ASN A 192 11.31 -10.93 18.59
N ASP A 193 11.57 -10.26 19.70
CA ASP A 193 12.45 -9.10 19.84
C ASP A 193 13.95 -9.39 19.56
N HIS A 194 14.34 -10.66 19.44
CA HIS A 194 15.70 -11.07 19.06
C HIS A 194 15.81 -11.48 17.58
N GLY A 195 14.69 -11.48 16.83
CA GLY A 195 14.65 -11.95 15.44
C GLY A 195 14.57 -13.47 15.28
N ASP A 196 14.24 -14.21 16.34
CA ASP A 196 13.98 -15.65 16.27
C ASP A 196 12.55 -15.93 15.84
N ALA A 197 12.37 -16.93 14.97
CA ALA A 197 11.06 -17.31 14.47
C ALA A 197 10.16 -17.84 15.61
N VAL A 198 8.93 -17.34 15.65
CA VAL A 198 7.89 -17.78 16.60
C VAL A 198 6.63 -18.23 15.87
N ALA A 199 5.78 -18.98 16.54
CA ALA A 199 4.51 -19.39 15.98
C ALA A 199 3.58 -18.17 15.74
N PRO A 200 2.74 -18.20 14.68
CA PRO A 200 1.71 -17.18 14.48
C PRO A 200 0.78 -17.05 15.70
N PRO A 201 0.50 -15.82 16.17
CA PRO A 201 -0.48 -15.62 17.23
C PRO A 201 -1.90 -16.06 16.82
N VAL A 202 -2.69 -16.47 17.82
CA VAL A 202 -4.11 -16.89 17.66
C VAL A 202 -5.01 -15.89 18.40
N PRO A 203 -6.14 -15.42 17.83
CA PRO A 203 -6.68 -15.75 16.50
C PRO A 203 -5.86 -15.19 15.34
N ALA A 204 -5.97 -15.83 14.18
CA ALA A 204 -5.28 -15.42 12.96
C ALA A 204 -5.71 -14.01 12.55
N ALA A 205 -4.74 -13.11 12.47
CA ALA A 205 -4.88 -11.77 11.92
C ALA A 205 -4.02 -11.65 10.64
N GLY A 206 -3.96 -10.48 10.03
CA GLY A 206 -3.12 -10.21 8.86
C GLY A 206 -3.90 -9.64 7.71
N LEU A 207 -3.52 -10.06 6.49
CA LEU A 207 -4.08 -9.54 5.25
C LEU A 207 -5.59 -9.77 5.20
N ILE A 208 -6.35 -8.74 4.87
CA ILE A 208 -7.77 -8.80 4.54
C ILE A 208 -7.90 -8.34 3.10
N ILE A 209 -8.63 -9.08 2.27
CA ILE A 209 -8.92 -8.66 0.88
C ILE A 209 -10.42 -8.61 0.67
N GLU A 210 -10.86 -7.84 -0.32
CA GLU A 210 -12.24 -7.88 -0.79
C GLU A 210 -12.36 -8.74 -2.06
N VAL A 211 -13.17 -9.79 -2.00
CA VAL A 211 -13.53 -10.64 -3.14
C VAL A 211 -15.03 -10.61 -3.29
N ASN A 212 -15.53 -10.21 -4.48
CA ASN A 212 -16.96 -10.08 -4.75
C ASN A 212 -17.71 -9.25 -3.68
N ALA A 213 -17.16 -8.07 -3.33
CA ALA A 213 -17.68 -7.17 -2.29
C ALA A 213 -17.73 -7.77 -0.87
N THR A 214 -17.07 -8.91 -0.64
CA THR A 214 -16.97 -9.55 0.67
C THR A 214 -15.54 -9.49 1.18
N ARG A 215 -15.33 -9.00 2.41
CA ARG A 215 -14.02 -9.03 3.06
C ARG A 215 -13.71 -10.44 3.54
N VAL A 216 -12.55 -10.96 3.17
CA VAL A 216 -12.13 -12.33 3.44
C VAL A 216 -10.68 -12.36 3.95
N HIS A 217 -10.34 -13.43 4.66
CA HIS A 217 -8.96 -13.72 5.07
C HIS A 217 -8.33 -14.70 4.07
N PRO A 218 -7.42 -14.25 3.19
CA PRO A 218 -6.79 -15.15 2.24
C PRO A 218 -5.83 -16.09 2.96
N THR A 219 -5.89 -17.37 2.59
CA THR A 219 -4.91 -18.37 3.03
C THR A 219 -3.62 -18.21 2.23
N LEU A 220 -2.57 -17.72 2.88
CA LEU A 220 -1.22 -17.61 2.33
C LEU A 220 -0.39 -18.82 2.78
N LYS A 221 0.27 -19.52 1.84
CA LYS A 221 1.11 -20.68 2.12
C LYS A 221 2.58 -20.32 2.03
N GLU A 222 3.41 -21.09 2.73
CA GLU A 222 4.84 -20.80 2.88
C GLU A 222 5.64 -20.98 1.59
N ASP A 223 5.16 -21.85 0.70
CA ASP A 223 5.77 -22.26 -0.57
C ASP A 223 5.10 -21.62 -1.81
N GLU A 224 4.18 -20.68 -1.60
CA GLU A 224 3.45 -19.98 -2.66
C GLU A 224 3.74 -18.47 -2.65
N LEU A 225 4.04 -17.91 -3.82
CA LEU A 225 4.15 -16.47 -4.02
C LEU A 225 2.79 -15.91 -4.45
N THR A 226 2.25 -14.97 -3.69
CA THR A 226 0.99 -14.29 -4.02
C THR A 226 1.26 -13.09 -4.93
N ILE A 227 0.53 -12.99 -6.02
CA ILE A 227 0.49 -11.82 -6.90
C ILE A 227 -0.85 -11.13 -6.71
N MET A 228 -0.82 -9.84 -6.42
CA MET A 228 -1.97 -8.96 -6.36
C MET A 228 -1.84 -7.86 -7.39
N VAL A 229 -2.86 -7.69 -8.23
CA VAL A 229 -2.94 -6.60 -9.21
C VAL A 229 -3.12 -5.28 -8.47
N GLY A 230 -2.32 -4.29 -8.84
CA GLY A 230 -2.48 -2.92 -8.40
C GLY A 230 -3.09 -2.05 -9.49
N ASP A 231 -3.36 -0.81 -9.13
CA ASP A 231 -4.00 0.19 -9.96
C ASP A 231 -3.19 0.55 -11.21
N GLY A 232 -1.87 0.39 -11.17
CA GLY A 232 -0.97 0.70 -12.27
C GLY A 232 -1.27 -0.08 -13.55
N VAL A 233 -1.82 -1.30 -13.45
CA VAL A 233 -2.20 -2.11 -14.64
C VAL A 233 -3.25 -1.41 -15.47
N THR A 234 -4.20 -0.73 -14.84
CA THR A 234 -5.29 -0.05 -15.56
C THR A 234 -4.99 1.42 -15.84
N GLN A 235 -4.09 2.03 -15.08
CA GLN A 235 -3.88 3.46 -15.11
C GLN A 235 -2.67 3.87 -15.96
N TRP A 236 -1.58 3.11 -15.93
CA TRP A 236 -0.29 3.64 -16.37
C TRP A 236 0.12 3.23 -17.78
N GLY A 237 -0.41 2.12 -18.30
CA GLY A 237 -0.12 1.63 -19.64
C GLY A 237 -1.25 0.80 -20.23
N GLY A 238 -1.16 0.51 -21.53
CA GLY A 238 -2.08 -0.37 -22.24
C GLY A 238 -1.52 -1.78 -22.32
N PHE A 239 -1.53 -2.55 -21.22
CA PHE A 239 -0.94 -3.89 -21.13
C PHE A 239 -1.74 -5.00 -21.83
N GLY A 240 -2.86 -4.68 -22.48
CA GLY A 240 -3.68 -5.64 -23.21
C GLY A 240 -4.57 -6.53 -22.34
N HIS A 241 -4.57 -6.31 -21.02
CA HIS A 241 -5.41 -7.04 -20.06
C HIS A 241 -6.30 -6.09 -19.28
N THR A 242 -7.42 -6.60 -18.77
CA THR A 242 -8.27 -5.92 -17.80
C THR A 242 -8.35 -6.77 -16.56
N PHE A 243 -7.56 -6.40 -15.55
CA PHE A 243 -7.55 -7.06 -14.25
C PHE A 243 -8.04 -6.08 -13.18
N PRO A 244 -8.93 -6.49 -12.26
CA PRO A 244 -9.32 -5.63 -11.15
C PRO A 244 -8.18 -5.49 -10.15
N SER A 245 -7.96 -4.28 -9.64
CA SER A 245 -7.04 -4.04 -8.53
C SER A 245 -7.54 -4.72 -7.26
N VAL A 246 -6.64 -5.31 -6.48
CA VAL A 246 -7.00 -6.00 -5.25
C VAL A 246 -7.15 -5.00 -4.12
N LEU A 247 -8.38 -4.79 -3.66
CA LEU A 247 -8.65 -3.99 -2.48
C LEU A 247 -8.29 -4.79 -1.22
N HIS A 248 -7.39 -4.25 -0.41
CA HIS A 248 -6.85 -4.97 0.73
C HIS A 248 -6.51 -4.07 1.92
N GLY A 249 -6.50 -4.65 3.10
CA GLY A 249 -6.13 -4.02 4.36
C GLY A 249 -5.42 -5.02 5.25
N MET A 250 -5.13 -4.63 6.49
CA MET A 250 -4.46 -5.52 7.42
C MET A 250 -4.97 -5.30 8.83
N VAL A 251 -5.21 -6.41 9.54
CA VAL A 251 -5.47 -6.45 10.97
C VAL A 251 -4.22 -6.97 11.66
N MET A 252 -3.68 -6.25 12.62
CA MET A 252 -2.59 -6.78 13.43
C MET A 252 -3.09 -7.79 14.46
N PRO A 253 -2.32 -8.87 14.72
CA PRO A 253 -2.60 -9.74 15.85
C PRO A 253 -2.56 -8.95 17.17
N THR A 254 -3.37 -9.38 18.14
CA THR A 254 -3.45 -8.74 19.46
C THR A 254 -2.27 -9.08 20.38
N ALA A 255 -1.43 -10.05 20.01
CA ALA A 255 -0.29 -10.48 20.81
C ALA A 255 0.81 -9.40 20.87
N PRO A 256 1.13 -8.86 22.06
CA PRO A 256 2.19 -7.89 22.22
C PRO A 256 3.58 -8.52 22.02
N GLY A 257 4.56 -7.72 21.63
CA GLY A 257 5.97 -8.14 21.57
C GLY A 257 6.34 -9.07 20.42
N VAL A 258 5.41 -9.39 19.51
CA VAL A 258 5.68 -10.16 18.30
C VAL A 258 5.81 -9.23 17.09
N LEU A 259 6.86 -9.44 16.29
CA LEU A 259 7.04 -8.81 15.00
C LEU A 259 6.41 -9.67 13.92
N ARG A 260 5.37 -9.15 13.27
CA ARG A 260 4.82 -9.73 12.03
C ARG A 260 5.62 -9.18 10.85
N ALA A 261 6.45 -10.03 10.26
CA ALA A 261 7.22 -9.73 9.07
C ALA A 261 6.40 -9.95 7.80
N PHE A 262 6.52 -9.00 6.89
CA PHE A 262 5.92 -9.03 5.56
C PHE A 262 6.98 -8.61 4.53
N SER A 263 6.98 -9.27 3.39
CA SER A 263 7.80 -8.91 2.23
C SER A 263 6.88 -8.55 1.07
N GLY A 264 7.19 -7.50 0.33
CA GLY A 264 6.46 -7.12 -0.86
C GLY A 264 7.37 -6.52 -1.92
N ARG A 265 7.30 -7.04 -3.15
CA ARG A 265 7.83 -6.35 -4.33
C ARG A 265 6.71 -5.63 -5.04
N MET A 266 6.88 -4.34 -5.28
CA MET A 266 6.01 -3.57 -6.13
C MET A 266 6.62 -3.48 -7.54
N LEU A 267 5.91 -4.05 -8.52
CA LEU A 267 6.26 -3.93 -9.92
C LEU A 267 5.84 -2.55 -10.43
N LEU A 268 6.81 -1.76 -10.84
CA LEU A 268 6.66 -0.36 -11.23
C LEU A 268 7.23 -0.11 -12.62
N LEU A 269 6.71 0.89 -13.33
CA LEU A 269 7.17 1.27 -14.66
C LEU A 269 8.65 1.71 -14.68
N PRO A 270 9.31 1.66 -15.85
CA PRO A 270 10.58 2.35 -16.07
C PRO A 270 10.42 3.85 -15.86
N ALA A 271 11.46 4.49 -15.31
CA ALA A 271 11.46 5.93 -14.98
C ALA A 271 11.05 6.82 -16.17
N SER A 272 11.52 6.49 -17.37
CA SER A 272 11.24 7.23 -18.61
C SER A 272 9.90 6.89 -19.26
N HIS A 273 9.17 5.88 -18.78
CA HIS A 273 7.91 5.46 -19.38
C HIS A 273 6.86 6.55 -19.24
N VAL A 274 6.25 6.96 -20.35
CA VAL A 274 5.18 7.97 -20.35
C VAL A 274 3.85 7.30 -20.05
N MET A 275 3.27 7.64 -18.91
CA MET A 275 2.04 7.04 -18.41
C MET A 275 0.83 7.47 -19.22
N THR A 276 -0.04 6.51 -19.58
CA THR A 276 -1.21 6.78 -20.43
C THR A 276 -2.27 7.67 -19.79
N ASN A 277 -2.42 7.64 -18.47
CA ASN A 277 -3.41 8.43 -17.75
C ASN A 277 -3.04 9.92 -17.61
N THR A 278 -1.75 10.26 -17.56
CA THR A 278 -1.29 11.63 -17.24
C THR A 278 -0.41 12.26 -18.32
N GLY A 279 0.17 11.46 -19.21
CA GLY A 279 1.18 11.92 -20.16
C GLY A 279 2.52 12.32 -19.53
N LEU A 280 2.70 12.10 -18.21
CA LEU A 280 3.96 12.30 -17.51
C LEU A 280 4.85 11.06 -17.63
N SER A 281 6.18 11.24 -17.53
CA SER A 281 7.03 10.09 -17.26
C SER A 281 6.77 9.54 -15.85
N PHE A 282 7.02 8.25 -15.64
CA PHE A 282 6.84 7.62 -14.33
C PHE A 282 7.72 8.28 -13.25
N GLU A 283 8.92 8.71 -13.60
CA GLU A 283 9.79 9.51 -12.72
C GLU A 283 9.14 10.84 -12.33
N GLN A 284 8.63 11.60 -13.31
CA GLN A 284 7.94 12.86 -13.04
C GLN A 284 6.68 12.66 -12.17
N TYR A 285 5.96 11.57 -12.39
CA TYR A 285 4.83 11.18 -11.54
C TYR A 285 5.30 10.91 -10.11
N ASN A 286 6.32 10.06 -9.93
CA ASN A 286 6.86 9.73 -8.61
C ASN A 286 7.43 10.96 -7.90
N ASP A 287 8.15 11.84 -8.57
CA ASP A 287 8.66 13.08 -7.98
C ASP A 287 7.53 14.01 -7.51
N ARG A 288 6.38 13.98 -8.19
CA ARG A 288 5.21 14.76 -7.80
C ARG A 288 4.47 14.11 -6.62
N VAL A 289 4.33 12.78 -6.62
CA VAL A 289 3.78 12.01 -5.50
C VAL A 289 4.66 12.18 -4.26
N ALA A 290 5.97 11.94 -4.37
CA ALA A 290 6.93 11.97 -3.29
C ALA A 290 6.96 13.33 -2.60
N ARG A 291 6.98 14.45 -3.35
CA ARG A 291 6.92 15.81 -2.79
C ARG A 291 5.67 16.09 -1.97
N HIS A 292 4.57 15.35 -2.17
CA HIS A 292 3.37 15.45 -1.35
C HIS A 292 3.42 14.57 -0.10
N LEU A 293 4.22 13.50 -0.13
CA LEU A 293 4.40 12.57 0.98
C LEU A 293 5.43 13.04 2.01
N VAL A 294 6.31 14.00 1.67
CA VAL A 294 7.32 14.55 2.61
C VAL A 294 6.70 15.34 3.78
N ASP A 295 5.44 15.79 3.68
CA ASP A 295 4.72 16.44 4.80
C ASP A 295 3.87 15.47 5.65
N HIS A 296 3.76 14.19 5.26
CA HIS A 296 2.97 13.19 5.99
C HIS A 296 3.72 11.83 5.96
N ASP A 297 4.64 11.65 6.92
CA ASP A 297 5.35 10.41 7.28
C ASP A 297 4.91 9.16 6.48
N ALA A 298 5.53 9.00 5.30
CA ALA A 298 5.53 7.84 4.40
C ALA A 298 4.29 6.92 4.52
N MET A 299 3.14 7.43 4.07
CA MET A 299 1.90 6.65 3.90
C MET A 299 2.03 5.58 2.79
N PRO A 300 1.21 4.50 2.79
CA PRO A 300 1.37 3.35 1.92
C PRO A 300 1.19 3.78 0.47
N ILE A 301 1.90 3.12 -0.44
CA ILE A 301 1.86 3.38 -1.87
C ILE A 301 0.53 2.83 -2.42
N GLY A 302 -0.59 3.41 -1.98
CA GLY A 302 -1.91 2.98 -2.34
C GLY A 302 -2.99 4.03 -2.13
N CYS A 303 -4.01 3.97 -2.98
CA CYS A 303 -5.19 4.82 -2.90
C CYS A 303 -6.19 4.23 -1.89
N PRO A 304 -6.79 5.04 -0.99
CA PRO A 304 -7.95 4.59 -0.23
C PRO A 304 -9.08 4.12 -1.15
N VAL A 305 -9.96 3.26 -0.65
CA VAL A 305 -11.14 2.75 -1.38
C VAL A 305 -11.89 3.89 -2.08
N GLY A 306 -12.14 3.73 -3.38
CA GLY A 306 -12.90 4.70 -4.17
C GLY A 306 -12.16 5.99 -4.52
N ARG A 307 -10.86 6.08 -4.18
CA ARG A 307 -9.99 7.18 -4.60
C ARG A 307 -9.01 6.67 -5.66
N LYS A 308 -8.58 7.57 -6.55
CA LYS A 308 -7.50 7.34 -7.51
C LYS A 308 -6.56 8.53 -7.43
N LEU A 309 -5.24 8.31 -7.57
CA LEU A 309 -4.28 9.39 -7.76
C LEU A 309 -4.46 9.93 -9.18
N VAL A 310 -5.25 11.00 -9.34
CA VAL A 310 -5.43 11.68 -10.62
C VAL A 310 -4.53 12.92 -10.64
N ALA A 311 -3.58 12.96 -11.58
CA ALA A 311 -2.92 14.23 -11.89
C ALA A 311 -3.94 15.09 -12.65
N MET A 312 -4.20 16.30 -12.14
CA MET A 312 -4.96 17.27 -12.92
C MET A 312 -3.97 17.87 -13.93
N ASP A 313 -4.05 17.46 -15.18
CA ASP A 313 -3.09 17.87 -16.21
C ASP A 313 -3.67 19.01 -17.08
N ALA A 314 -2.97 20.16 -17.07
CA ALA A 314 -3.23 21.41 -17.78
C ALA A 314 -4.40 22.32 -17.30
N ALA A 315 -4.15 23.64 -17.39
CA ALA A 315 -4.96 24.79 -16.97
C ALA A 315 -6.37 24.47 -16.44
N CYS A 316 -6.50 24.33 -15.13
CA CYS A 316 -7.82 24.18 -14.51
C CYS A 316 -8.44 25.52 -14.14
N THR A 317 -9.76 25.52 -14.00
CA THR A 317 -10.52 26.67 -13.54
C THR A 317 -10.60 26.62 -12.01
N TYR A 318 -9.92 27.54 -11.33
CA TYR A 318 -9.99 27.70 -9.88
C TYR A 318 -11.33 28.32 -9.48
N GLY A 319 -12.14 27.58 -8.73
CA GLY A 319 -13.35 28.10 -8.12
C GLY A 319 -13.06 28.92 -6.87
N VAL A 320 -13.68 30.08 -6.74
CA VAL A 320 -13.72 30.81 -5.47
C VAL A 320 -14.97 30.35 -4.72
N TRP A 321 -14.79 29.57 -3.67
CA TRP A 321 -15.90 28.97 -2.92
C TRP A 321 -16.08 29.64 -1.57
N LYS A 322 -17.34 29.72 -1.13
CA LYS A 322 -17.72 30.35 0.14
C LYS A 322 -18.58 29.42 0.97
N ALA A 323 -18.48 29.55 2.29
CA ALA A 323 -19.43 28.94 3.20
C ALA A 323 -20.81 29.60 3.01
N THR A 324 -21.86 28.81 3.09
CA THR A 324 -23.25 29.29 3.04
C THR A 324 -23.83 29.40 4.45
N PRO A 325 -24.96 30.11 4.65
CA PRO A 325 -25.65 30.12 5.95
C PRO A 325 -26.05 28.72 6.46
N GLY A 326 -26.13 27.72 5.57
CA GLY A 326 -26.42 26.33 5.94
C GLY A 326 -25.17 25.50 6.28
N SER A 327 -23.97 26.06 6.17
CA SER A 327 -22.70 25.42 6.55
C SER A 327 -22.54 25.41 8.08
N PRO A 328 -21.88 24.40 8.68
CA PRO A 328 -21.52 24.45 10.10
C PRO A 328 -20.71 25.70 10.43
N SER A 329 -20.90 26.29 11.61
CA SER A 329 -20.26 27.57 12.01
C SER A 329 -18.72 27.55 12.00
N ARG A 330 -18.10 26.37 12.06
CA ARG A 330 -16.64 26.19 11.97
C ARG A 330 -16.08 26.21 10.54
N VAL A 331 -16.94 26.15 9.52
CA VAL A 331 -16.52 26.08 8.12
C VAL A 331 -16.26 27.49 7.59
N THR A 332 -15.05 27.71 7.09
CA THR A 332 -14.63 28.99 6.51
C THR A 332 -14.64 28.95 4.98
N ASP A 333 -14.63 30.13 4.35
CA ASP A 333 -14.44 30.26 2.89
C ASP A 333 -13.13 29.60 2.42
N ALA A 334 -12.08 29.64 3.24
CA ALA A 334 -10.82 28.97 2.95
C ALA A 334 -10.99 27.44 2.94
N ASN A 335 -11.74 26.87 3.89
CA ASN A 335 -12.06 25.45 3.89
C ASN A 335 -12.85 25.06 2.64
N CYS A 336 -13.91 25.82 2.31
CA CYS A 336 -14.69 25.57 1.11
C CYS A 336 -13.84 25.65 -0.17
N THR A 337 -12.98 26.66 -0.25
CA THR A 337 -12.09 26.85 -1.39
C THR A 337 -11.09 25.70 -1.52
N GLN A 338 -10.54 25.21 -0.43
CA GLN A 338 -9.64 24.05 -0.44
C GLN A 338 -10.38 22.77 -0.83
N TRP A 339 -11.53 22.50 -0.19
CA TRP A 339 -12.26 21.25 -0.41
C TRP A 339 -12.85 21.15 -1.81
N CYS A 340 -13.39 22.24 -2.32
CA CYS A 340 -14.09 22.22 -3.60
C CYS A 340 -13.17 22.39 -4.82
N ASN A 341 -11.90 22.75 -4.62
CA ASN A 341 -10.86 22.73 -5.67
C ASN A 341 -9.97 21.49 -5.57
N ASN A 342 -10.30 20.54 -4.71
CA ASN A 342 -9.57 19.30 -4.50
C ASN A 342 -10.55 18.13 -4.58
N ASP A 343 -10.41 17.30 -5.60
CA ASP A 343 -11.34 16.18 -5.83
C ASP A 343 -11.38 15.18 -4.66
N HIS A 344 -10.34 15.10 -3.84
CA HIS A 344 -10.34 14.25 -2.64
C HIS A 344 -11.30 14.71 -1.55
N TYR A 345 -11.71 15.97 -1.58
CA TYR A 345 -12.62 16.59 -0.62
C TYR A 345 -13.94 16.99 -1.26
N ALA A 346 -14.27 16.45 -2.44
CA ALA A 346 -15.55 16.73 -3.11
C ALA A 346 -16.75 16.38 -2.22
N SER A 347 -16.66 15.30 -1.43
CA SER A 347 -17.68 14.94 -0.44
C SER A 347 -17.81 15.97 0.68
N ASP A 348 -16.68 16.52 1.16
CA ASP A 348 -16.67 17.56 2.19
C ASP A 348 -17.19 18.89 1.66
N CYS A 349 -16.86 19.24 0.41
CA CYS A 349 -17.43 20.39 -0.29
C CYS A 349 -18.97 20.32 -0.30
N ALA A 350 -19.53 19.17 -0.71
CA ALA A 350 -20.98 18.95 -0.75
C ALA A 350 -21.61 18.91 0.65
N LYS A 351 -21.03 18.12 1.57
CA LYS A 351 -21.52 17.95 2.94
C LYS A 351 -21.56 19.26 3.71
N ASN A 352 -20.55 20.11 3.53
CA ASN A 352 -20.45 21.39 4.21
C ASN A 352 -21.16 22.52 3.47
N LYS A 353 -21.94 22.22 2.41
CA LYS A 353 -22.78 23.18 1.67
C LYS A 353 -22.00 24.40 1.17
N CYS A 354 -20.79 24.17 0.69
CA CYS A 354 -19.98 25.21 0.07
C CYS A 354 -20.59 25.62 -1.28
N MET A 355 -20.56 26.92 -1.59
CA MET A 355 -21.11 27.46 -2.83
C MET A 355 -20.07 28.23 -3.63
N ARG A 356 -20.01 27.96 -4.94
CA ARG A 356 -19.10 28.66 -5.83
C ARG A 356 -19.60 30.09 -6.08
N SER A 357 -18.75 31.05 -5.76
CA SER A 357 -19.04 32.49 -5.93
C SER A 357 -18.41 33.07 -7.19
N ALA A 358 -17.29 32.52 -7.66
CA ALA A 358 -16.65 32.91 -8.90
C ALA A 358 -15.77 31.78 -9.43
N THR A 359 -15.22 31.96 -10.64
CA THR A 359 -14.19 31.07 -11.20
C THR A 359 -13.13 31.92 -11.88
N THR A 360 -11.86 31.53 -11.77
CA THR A 360 -10.72 32.20 -12.43
C THR A 360 -9.77 31.15 -13.00
N GLN A 361 -8.87 31.57 -13.87
CA GLN A 361 -7.81 30.69 -14.33
C GLN A 361 -6.89 30.33 -13.16
N GLY A 362 -6.66 29.04 -13.00
CA GLY A 362 -5.74 28.47 -12.03
C GLY A 362 -4.62 27.71 -12.72
N VAL A 363 -3.70 27.23 -11.91
CA VAL A 363 -2.72 26.23 -12.29
C VAL A 363 -2.83 25.04 -11.36
N ASN A 364 -2.51 23.88 -11.89
CA ASN A 364 -2.74 22.62 -11.20
C ASN A 364 -1.54 22.38 -10.28
N CYS A 365 -1.76 22.45 -8.97
CA CYS A 365 -0.76 22.06 -7.97
C CYS A 365 -1.25 20.81 -7.26
N TRP A 366 -0.59 19.69 -7.56
CA TRP A 366 -0.83 18.35 -7.01
C TRP A 366 -2.21 18.11 -6.36
N MET A 367 -3.13 17.53 -7.14
CA MET A 367 -4.53 17.22 -6.76
C MET A 367 -5.41 18.42 -6.41
N VAL A 368 -4.88 19.64 -6.49
CA VAL A 368 -5.62 20.87 -6.18
C VAL A 368 -5.46 21.88 -7.30
N CYS A 369 -6.57 22.51 -7.66
CA CYS A 369 -6.54 23.72 -8.44
C CYS A 369 -6.07 24.88 -7.57
N SER A 370 -4.96 25.52 -7.93
CA SER A 370 -4.40 26.66 -7.21
C SER A 370 -4.59 27.95 -7.99
N LYS A 371 -4.88 29.03 -7.27
CA LYS A 371 -4.97 30.37 -7.83
C LYS A 371 -3.59 30.86 -8.26
N VAL A 372 -3.47 31.35 -9.50
CA VAL A 372 -2.26 32.02 -10.00
C VAL A 372 -1.94 33.22 -9.10
N LEU A 373 -0.69 33.29 -8.64
CA LEU A 373 -0.25 34.38 -7.77
C LEU A 373 -0.08 35.66 -8.58
N SER A 374 -0.51 36.79 -8.03
CA SER A 374 -0.25 38.12 -8.62
C SER A 374 1.09 38.70 -8.21
N THR A 375 1.81 38.04 -7.30
CA THR A 375 3.04 38.55 -6.66
C THR A 375 4.31 38.28 -7.46
N CYS A 376 4.25 37.46 -8.52
CA CYS A 376 5.37 37.16 -9.40
C CYS A 376 4.87 36.70 -10.78
N ALA A 377 5.74 36.78 -11.80
CA ALA A 377 5.43 36.32 -13.14
C ALA A 377 5.02 34.84 -13.14
N THR A 378 4.03 34.46 -13.96
CA THR A 378 3.53 33.08 -14.04
C THR A 378 4.64 32.07 -14.38
N SER A 379 5.63 32.47 -15.18
CA SER A 379 6.82 31.67 -15.52
C SER A 379 7.75 31.43 -14.32
N SER A 380 7.64 32.23 -13.26
CA SER A 380 8.42 32.14 -12.03
C SER A 380 7.63 31.53 -10.88
N GLN A 381 6.40 31.07 -11.12
CA GLN A 381 5.58 30.39 -10.13
C GLN A 381 5.84 28.88 -10.19
N ILE A 382 6.08 28.28 -9.04
CA ILE A 382 6.26 26.83 -8.89
C ILE A 382 5.21 26.28 -7.92
N CYS A 383 4.72 25.07 -8.18
CA CYS A 383 3.89 24.37 -7.22
C CYS A 383 4.75 23.84 -6.06
N ALA A 384 4.35 24.19 -4.84
CA ALA A 384 4.88 23.69 -3.59
C ALA A 384 3.73 23.04 -2.80
N GLY A 385 3.69 21.70 -2.80
CA GLY A 385 2.55 20.94 -2.28
C GLY A 385 1.26 21.25 -3.05
N GLN A 386 0.19 21.53 -2.31
CA GLN A 386 -1.14 21.89 -2.86
C GLN A 386 -1.30 23.39 -3.15
N THR A 387 -0.20 24.16 -3.15
CA THR A 387 -0.23 25.63 -3.30
C THR A 387 0.82 26.11 -4.30
N LEU A 388 0.64 27.33 -4.81
CA LEU A 388 1.68 28.03 -5.57
C LEU A 388 2.61 28.83 -4.67
N ARG A 389 3.87 28.90 -5.08
CA ARG A 389 4.87 29.83 -4.53
C ARG A 389 5.64 30.49 -5.66
N CYS A 390 6.13 31.70 -5.38
CA CYS A 390 7.13 32.33 -6.23
C CYS A 390 8.47 31.65 -6.00
N LYS A 391 9.16 31.30 -7.08
CA LYS A 391 10.50 30.72 -7.06
C LYS A 391 11.53 31.73 -6.56
#